data_AF-A0A1F8EX73-F1
#
_entry.id   AF-A0A1F8EX73-F1
#
_cell.length_a   1.000
_cell.length_b   1.000
_cell.length_c   1.000
_cell.angle_alpha   90.00
_cell.angle_beta   90.00
_cell.angle_gamma   90.00
#
_symmetry.space_group_name_H-M   'P 1'
#
loop_
_entity.id
_entity.type
_entity.pdbx_description
1 polymer ?
#
loop_
_entity_poly.entity_id
_entity_poly.type
_entity_poly.pdbx_seq_one_letter_code
_entity_poly.pdbx_strand_id
1 'polypeptide(L)'
;MFASTRLKDPVLVRKIDVSVVVSAAFIIDHALNKGVSFSFLSRLLYELRERGFKMGLCKRFTKQPDGFFSEDVNALIGHWSTADLMRVNGDEESPIEVTEEGYKYFREILVEELEREPAQLLNLANVVLSLIAEQR
;
A
#
# COMPACT_ATOMS: atom_id res chain seq x y z
N MET A 1 -15.51 24.07 41.02
CA MET A 1 -14.24 23.70 40.35
C MET A 1 -14.45 22.36 39.67
N PHE A 2 -14.63 22.34 38.35
CA PHE A 2 -14.55 21.10 37.58
C PHE A 2 -13.29 21.20 36.73
N ALA A 3 -12.32 20.34 37.03
CA ALA A 3 -11.13 20.18 36.23
C ALA A 3 -11.57 19.64 34.86
N SER A 4 -11.51 20.50 33.85
CA SER A 4 -11.58 20.11 32.44
C SER A 4 -10.36 19.23 32.17
N THR A 5 -10.53 17.91 32.26
CA THR A 5 -9.57 16.94 31.74
C THR A 5 -9.48 17.17 30.24
N ARG A 6 -8.47 17.95 29.82
CA ARG A 6 -8.05 17.98 28.42
C ARG A 6 -7.79 16.54 28.02
N LEU A 7 -8.52 16.07 27.02
CA LEU A 7 -8.23 14.81 26.34
C LEU A 7 -6.75 14.81 25.98
N LYS A 8 -6.02 13.90 26.62
CA LYS A 8 -4.59 13.71 26.53
C LYS A 8 -4.23 13.30 25.11
N ASP A 9 -3.23 14.00 24.59
CA ASP A 9 -2.29 13.66 23.53
C ASP A 9 -2.85 13.24 22.15
N PRO A 10 -2.38 13.85 21.05
CA PRO A 10 -2.69 13.32 19.73
C PRO A 10 -2.10 11.91 19.65
N VAL A 11 -2.95 10.90 19.46
CA VAL A 11 -2.52 9.55 19.10
C VAL A 11 -1.48 9.70 18.00
N LEU A 12 -0.23 9.36 18.31
CA LEU A 12 0.88 9.42 17.36
C LEU A 12 0.57 8.37 16.30
N VAL A 13 -0.16 8.77 15.25
CA VAL A 13 -0.40 7.89 14.09
C VAL A 13 0.97 7.53 13.54
N ARG A 14 1.38 6.28 13.76
CA ARG A 14 2.64 5.73 13.28
C ARG A 14 2.64 5.76 11.75
N LYS A 15 3.83 5.88 11.18
CA LYS A 15 3.98 5.77 9.72
C LYS A 15 3.73 4.33 9.31
N ILE A 16 2.85 4.12 8.33
CA ILE A 16 2.69 2.83 7.66
C ILE A 16 3.77 2.69 6.59
N ASP A 17 4.41 1.53 6.53
CA ASP A 17 5.44 1.26 5.53
C ASP A 17 4.81 1.00 4.16
N VAL A 18 5.49 1.42 3.11
CA VAL A 18 5.04 1.25 1.72
C VAL A 18 4.86 -0.23 1.39
N SER A 19 5.73 -1.09 1.92
CA SER A 19 5.63 -2.54 1.81
C SER A 19 4.29 -3.07 2.31
N VAL A 20 3.79 -2.57 3.43
CA VAL A 20 2.47 -2.97 3.97
C VAL A 20 1.36 -2.58 3.00
N VAL A 21 1.40 -1.35 2.47
CA VAL A 21 0.40 -0.86 1.50
C VAL A 21 0.38 -1.72 0.25
N VAL A 22 1.54 -1.99 -0.34
CA VAL A 22 1.66 -2.74 -1.58
C VAL A 22 1.31 -4.22 -1.35
N SER A 23 1.74 -4.81 -0.24
CA SER A 23 1.34 -6.17 0.16
C SER A 23 -0.18 -6.31 0.30
N ALA A 24 -0.83 -5.33 0.94
CA ALA A 24 -2.29 -5.32 1.07
C ALA A 24 -2.99 -5.24 -0.29
N ALA A 25 -2.47 -4.40 -1.20
CA ALA A 25 -2.99 -4.29 -2.56
C ALA A 25 -2.94 -5.63 -3.30
N PHE A 26 -1.80 -6.31 -3.33
CA PHE A 26 -1.66 -7.60 -4.00
C PHE A 26 -2.50 -8.70 -3.37
N ILE A 27 -2.58 -8.77 -2.04
CA ILE A 27 -3.37 -9.80 -1.35
C ILE A 27 -4.87 -9.62 -1.59
N ILE A 28 -5.37 -8.39 -1.51
CA ILE A 28 -6.79 -8.11 -1.75
C ILE A 28 -7.11 -8.30 -3.23
N ASP A 29 -6.24 -7.85 -4.14
CA ASP A 29 -6.41 -8.04 -5.57
C ASP A 29 -6.47 -9.52 -5.95
N HIS A 30 -5.55 -10.34 -5.44
CA HIS A 30 -5.55 -11.77 -5.72
C HIS A 30 -6.88 -12.45 -5.35
N ALA A 31 -7.51 -12.00 -4.27
CA ALA A 31 -8.83 -12.49 -3.87
C ALA A 31 -9.97 -12.01 -4.79
N LEU A 32 -9.79 -10.88 -5.49
CA LEU A 32 -10.79 -10.25 -6.36
C LEU A 32 -10.55 -10.44 -7.86
N ASN A 33 -9.37 -10.95 -8.25
CA ASN A 33 -8.92 -11.19 -9.61
C ASN A 33 -9.04 -9.95 -10.53
N LYS A 34 -8.51 -8.79 -10.09
CA LYS A 34 -8.55 -7.52 -10.83
C LYS A 34 -7.23 -7.17 -11.53
N GLY A 35 -6.11 -7.65 -11.00
CA GLY A 35 -4.76 -7.30 -11.45
C GLY A 35 -4.29 -5.98 -10.84
N VAL A 36 -3.11 -5.98 -10.22
CA VAL A 36 -2.46 -4.76 -9.70
C VAL A 36 -1.36 -4.31 -10.65
N SER A 37 -1.49 -3.10 -11.18
CA SER A 37 -0.49 -2.43 -12.01
C SER A 37 0.36 -1.43 -11.21
N PHE A 38 1.46 -0.95 -11.79
CA PHE A 38 2.27 0.10 -11.18
C PHE A 38 1.50 1.41 -11.03
N SER A 39 0.73 1.78 -12.05
CA SER A 39 -0.12 2.97 -12.05
C SER A 39 -1.15 2.90 -10.94
N PHE A 40 -1.75 1.73 -10.70
CA PHE A 40 -2.66 1.52 -9.59
C PHE A 40 -1.96 1.72 -8.23
N LEU A 41 -0.79 1.10 -8.00
CA LEU A 41 -0.06 1.24 -6.74
C LEU A 41 0.33 2.68 -6.43
N SER A 42 0.76 3.42 -7.45
CA SER A 42 1.13 4.82 -7.29
C SER A 42 -0.09 5.71 -7.01
N ARG A 43 -1.23 5.45 -7.66
CA ARG A 43 -2.51 6.09 -7.35
C ARG A 43 -2.96 5.76 -5.92
N LEU A 44 -2.85 4.50 -5.50
CA LEU A 44 -3.22 4.06 -4.15
C LEU A 44 -2.44 4.83 -3.08
N LEU A 45 -1.12 4.97 -3.24
CA LEU A 45 -0.32 5.76 -2.31
C LEU A 45 -0.72 7.23 -2.29
N TYR A 46 -1.02 7.83 -3.46
CA TYR A 46 -1.52 9.19 -3.53
C TYR A 46 -2.84 9.35 -2.74
N GLU A 47 -3.82 8.47 -2.99
CA GLU A 47 -5.12 8.48 -2.31
C GLU A 47 -4.99 8.30 -0.79
N LEU A 48 -4.12 7.38 -0.34
CA LEU A 48 -3.85 7.18 1.09
C LEU A 48 -3.26 8.44 1.72
N ARG A 49 -2.35 9.14 1.03
CA ARG A 49 -1.79 10.40 1.51
C ARG A 49 -2.85 11.47 1.64
N GLU A 50 -3.71 11.64 0.64
CA GLU A 50 -4.81 12.62 0.66
C GLU A 50 -5.81 12.31 1.79
N ARG A 51 -5.99 11.04 2.14
CA ARG A 51 -6.79 10.58 3.28
C ARG A 51 -6.08 10.68 4.64
N GLY A 52 -4.87 11.25 4.68
CA GLY A 52 -4.14 11.52 5.91
C GLY A 52 -3.31 10.35 6.45
N PHE A 53 -3.12 9.27 5.69
CA PHE A 53 -2.19 8.22 6.09
C PHE A 53 -0.77 8.79 6.09
N LYS A 54 -0.09 8.68 7.23
CA LYS A 54 1.33 8.95 7.32
C LYS A 54 2.06 7.73 6.80
N MET A 55 2.75 7.85 5.67
CA MET A 55 3.54 6.77 5.10
C MET A 55 5.04 7.05 5.21
N GLY A 56 5.84 5.99 5.29
CA GLY A 56 7.31 6.05 5.22
C GLY A 56 7.86 6.31 3.82
N LEU A 57 7.42 7.37 3.13
CA LEU A 57 7.78 7.65 1.73
C LEU A 57 8.95 8.64 1.58
N CYS A 58 9.80 8.44 0.57
CA CYS A 58 10.69 9.43 -0.04
C CYS A 58 9.93 10.47 -0.90
N LYS A 59 8.78 10.94 -0.42
CA LYS A 59 8.06 12.20 -0.76
C LYS A 59 7.72 12.56 -2.22
N ARG A 60 8.30 11.97 -3.27
CA ARG A 60 8.11 12.43 -4.66
C ARG A 60 7.03 11.64 -5.38
N PHE A 61 5.93 12.34 -5.64
CA PHE A 61 4.92 11.91 -6.61
C PHE A 61 4.99 12.82 -7.83
N THR A 62 5.24 12.24 -9.00
CA THR A 62 5.23 12.97 -10.29
C THR A 62 3.96 12.61 -11.05
N LYS A 63 3.28 13.59 -11.66
CA LYS A 63 2.12 13.33 -12.52
C LYS A 63 2.61 12.92 -13.91
N GLN A 64 2.30 11.70 -14.32
CA GLN A 64 2.54 11.12 -15.64
C GLN A 64 1.24 11.12 -16.47
N PRO A 65 1.29 10.90 -17.80
CA PRO A 65 0.10 10.85 -18.67
C PRO A 65 -0.99 9.89 -18.15
N ASP A 66 -0.59 8.79 -17.50
CA ASP A 66 -1.49 7.72 -17.08
C ASP A 66 -1.70 7.64 -15.55
N GLY A 67 -1.11 8.55 -14.75
CA GLY A 67 -1.33 8.55 -13.31
C GLY A 67 -0.33 9.35 -12.48
N PHE A 68 -0.29 9.04 -11.18
CA PHE A 68 0.80 9.48 -10.31
C PHE A 68 1.90 8.43 -10.32
N PHE A 69 3.16 8.82 -10.09
CA PHE A 69 4.31 7.93 -10.05
C PHE A 69 5.13 8.16 -8.76
N SER A 70 5.48 7.09 -8.04
CA SER A 70 6.29 7.14 -6.80
C SER A 70 7.62 6.39 -6.94
N GLU A 71 8.73 7.07 -6.62
CA GLU A 71 10.07 6.45 -6.58
C GLU A 71 10.16 5.29 -5.58
N ASP A 72 9.41 5.36 -4.47
CA ASP A 72 9.40 4.31 -3.45
C ASP A 72 8.77 3.01 -3.96
N VAL A 73 7.70 3.10 -4.76
CA VAL A 73 7.06 1.92 -5.38
C VAL A 73 8.04 1.29 -6.35
N ASN A 74 8.70 2.09 -7.18
CA ASN A 74 9.65 1.57 -8.16
C ASN A 74 10.82 0.84 -7.49
N ALA A 75 11.39 1.44 -6.44
CA ALA A 75 12.48 0.82 -5.68
C ALA A 75 12.04 -0.49 -5.00
N LEU A 76 10.84 -0.49 -4.39
CA LEU A 76 10.29 -1.65 -3.71
C LEU A 76 9.98 -2.79 -4.69
N ILE A 77 9.27 -2.50 -5.78
CA ILE A 77 8.94 -3.50 -6.80
C ILE A 77 10.21 -4.02 -7.48
N GLY A 78 11.18 -3.15 -7.78
CA GLY A 78 12.48 -3.57 -8.32
C GLY A 78 13.19 -4.55 -7.38
N HIS A 79 13.22 -4.25 -6.08
CA HIS A 79 13.80 -5.16 -5.08
C HIS A 79 13.07 -6.51 -5.03
N TRP A 80 11.75 -6.52 -4.96
CA TRP A 80 10.97 -7.76 -4.92
C TRP A 80 11.03 -8.57 -6.21
N SER A 81 11.14 -7.90 -7.36
CA SER A 81 11.36 -8.58 -8.64
C SER A 81 12.73 -9.23 -8.69
N THR A 82 13.80 -8.56 -8.22
CA THR A 82 15.14 -9.17 -8.13
C THR A 82 15.21 -10.33 -7.13
N ALA A 83 14.26 -10.42 -6.21
CA ALA A 83 14.13 -11.50 -5.23
C ALA A 83 13.19 -12.63 -5.69
N ASP A 84 12.76 -12.65 -6.97
CA ASP A 84 11.83 -13.64 -7.53
C ASP A 84 10.45 -13.70 -6.85
N LEU A 85 10.05 -12.62 -6.15
CA LEU A 85 8.74 -12.52 -5.52
C LEU A 85 7.65 -12.05 -6.51
N MET A 86 8.06 -11.41 -7.60
CA MET A 86 7.15 -10.91 -8.64
C MET A 86 7.84 -10.73 -9.99
N ARG A 87 7.03 -10.68 -11.05
CA ARG A 87 7.44 -10.44 -12.42
C ARG A 87 6.71 -9.22 -12.96
N VAL A 88 7.49 -8.30 -13.49
CA VAL A 88 7.00 -7.08 -14.12
C VAL A 88 7.04 -7.27 -15.62
N ASN A 89 5.86 -7.26 -16.25
CA ASN A 89 5.75 -7.10 -17.69
C ASN A 89 5.97 -5.61 -17.95
N GLY A 90 6.97 -5.23 -18.77
CA GLY A 90 7.57 -3.89 -18.83
C GLY A 90 6.69 -2.70 -19.25
N ASP A 91 5.38 -2.81 -19.12
CA ASP A 91 4.35 -1.79 -19.29
C ASP A 91 3.75 -1.44 -17.92
N GLU A 92 3.67 -0.15 -17.58
CA GLU A 92 3.22 0.34 -16.27
C GLU A 92 1.74 0.03 -15.99
N GLU A 93 0.93 -0.16 -17.05
CA GLU A 93 -0.49 -0.52 -16.96
C GLU A 93 -0.71 -2.04 -16.89
N SER A 94 0.29 -2.83 -17.26
CA SER A 94 0.17 -4.28 -17.22
C SER A 94 0.13 -4.79 -15.77
N PRO A 95 -0.71 -5.80 -15.47
CA PRO A 95 -0.71 -6.43 -14.16
C PRO A 95 0.66 -6.99 -13.81
N ILE A 96 1.10 -6.71 -12.58
CA ILE A 96 2.30 -7.30 -11.99
C ILE A 96 1.94 -8.71 -11.53
N GLU A 97 2.69 -9.69 -11.99
CA GLU A 97 2.49 -11.09 -11.61
C GLU A 97 3.24 -11.37 -10.31
N VAL A 98 2.54 -11.79 -9.26
CA VAL A 98 3.15 -12.18 -7.99
C VAL A 98 3.32 -13.70 -7.95
N THR A 99 4.49 -14.16 -7.53
CA THR A 99 4.77 -15.60 -7.38
C THR A 99 4.12 -16.17 -6.12
N GLU A 100 4.01 -17.49 -6.00
CA GLU A 100 3.50 -18.11 -4.76
C GLU A 100 4.34 -17.72 -3.54
N GLU A 101 5.67 -17.65 -3.69
CA GLU A 101 6.58 -17.18 -2.64
C GLU A 101 6.38 -15.69 -2.34
N GLY A 102 6.13 -14.86 -3.34
CA GLY A 102 5.75 -13.46 -3.15
C GLY A 102 4.50 -13.31 -2.28
N TYR A 103 3.44 -14.09 -2.56
CA TYR A 103 2.24 -14.05 -1.72
C TYR A 103 2.47 -14.52 -0.29
N LYS A 104 3.33 -15.52 -0.07
CA LYS A 104 3.71 -15.94 1.30
C LYS A 104 4.41 -14.79 2.03
N TYR A 105 5.41 -14.19 1.40
CA TYR A 105 6.15 -13.06 1.95
C TYR A 105 5.26 -11.84 2.24
N PHE A 106 4.33 -11.50 1.35
CA PHE A 106 3.38 -10.41 1.59
C PHE A 106 2.45 -10.68 2.76
N ARG A 107 2.00 -11.93 2.95
CA ARG A 107 1.21 -12.31 4.13
C ARG A 107 2.00 -12.11 5.40
N GLU A 108 3.29 -12.47 5.43
CA GLU A 108 4.15 -12.26 6.60
C GLU A 108 4.24 -10.77 6.97
N ILE A 109 4.45 -9.89 5.98
CA ILE A 109 4.42 -8.43 6.20
C ILE A 109 3.09 -7.98 6.83
N LEU A 110 1.96 -8.48 6.32
CA LEU A 110 0.64 -8.09 6.84
C LEU A 110 0.37 -8.66 8.22
N VAL A 111 0.84 -9.88 8.53
CA VAL A 111 0.73 -10.46 9.87
C VAL A 111 1.56 -9.66 10.87
N GLU A 112 2.80 -9.30 10.52
CA GLU A 112 3.63 -8.44 11.38
C GLU A 112 2.98 -7.09 11.65
N GLU A 113 2.36 -6.47 10.64
CA GLU A 113 1.65 -5.20 10.82
C GLU A 113 0.36 -5.39 11.64
N LEU A 114 -0.37 -6.49 11.44
CA LEU A 114 -1.58 -6.80 12.22
C LEU A 114 -1.27 -6.94 13.71
N GLU A 115 -0.15 -7.58 14.05
CA GLU A 115 0.31 -7.73 15.43
C GLU A 115 0.78 -6.41 16.04
N ARG A 116 1.31 -5.50 15.23
CA ARG A 116 1.83 -4.20 15.67
C ARG A 116 0.75 -3.13 15.80
N GLU A 117 -0.07 -2.94 14.76
CA GLU A 117 -1.03 -1.83 14.62
C GLU A 117 -2.33 -2.28 13.89
N PRO A 118 -3.14 -3.16 14.51
CA PRO A 118 -4.28 -3.80 13.83
C PRO A 118 -5.33 -2.81 13.32
N ALA A 119 -5.57 -1.72 14.05
CA ALA A 119 -6.53 -0.69 13.64
C ALA A 119 -6.06 0.07 12.38
N GLN A 120 -4.75 0.31 12.25
CA GLN A 120 -4.20 0.97 11.08
C GLN A 120 -4.28 0.06 9.84
N LEU A 121 -3.98 -1.22 10.01
CA LEU A 121 -4.08 -2.20 8.93
C LEU A 121 -5.52 -2.40 8.44
N LEU A 122 -6.50 -2.47 9.36
CA LEU A 122 -7.92 -2.57 8.98
C LEU A 122 -8.38 -1.33 8.20
N ASN A 123 -7.96 -0.13 8.62
CA ASN A 123 -8.26 1.10 7.90
C ASN A 123 -7.62 1.12 6.51
N LEU A 124 -6.37 0.67 6.38
CA LEU A 124 -5.70 0.51 5.09
C LEU A 124 -6.49 -0.44 4.18
N ALA A 125 -6.83 -1.63 4.69
CA ALA A 125 -7.54 -2.66 3.92
C ALA A 125 -8.88 -2.15 3.36
N ASN A 126 -9.63 -1.37 4.15
CA ASN A 126 -10.88 -0.75 3.69
C ASN A 126 -10.65 0.22 2.53
N VAL A 127 -9.61 1.05 2.59
CA VAL A 127 -9.27 1.98 1.50
C VAL A 127 -8.84 1.22 0.25
N VAL A 128 -7.94 0.25 0.40
CA VAL A 128 -7.45 -0.60 -0.70
C VAL A 128 -8.62 -1.31 -1.38
N LEU A 129 -9.50 -1.95 -0.61
CA LEU A 129 -10.68 -2.64 -1.13
C LEU A 129 -11.58 -1.70 -1.93
N SER A 130 -11.85 -0.49 -1.42
CA SER A 130 -12.67 0.49 -2.13
C SER A 130 -12.08 0.89 -3.49
N LEU A 131 -10.76 1.11 -3.54
CA LEU A 131 -10.08 1.53 -4.77
C LEU A 131 -9.95 0.39 -5.79
N ILE A 132 -9.73 -0.85 -5.33
CA ILE A 132 -9.71 -2.03 -6.22
C ILE A 132 -11.10 -2.28 -6.81
N ALA A 133 -12.16 -2.14 -6.01
CA ALA A 133 -13.54 -2.31 -6.48
C ALA A 133 -13.94 -1.28 -7.57
N GLU A 134 -13.31 -0.11 -7.56
CA GLU A 134 -13.52 0.95 -8.55
C GLU A 134 -12.76 0.75 -9.87
N GLN A 135 -11.81 -0.20 -9.94
CA GLN A 135 -11.14 -0.56 -11.19
C GLN A 135 -12.17 -1.21 -12.14
N ARG A 136 -12.55 -0.45 -13.18
CA ARG A 136 -13.47 -0.85 -14.25
C ARG A 136 -12.71 -1.31 -15.48
#